data_AF-A0A349BPJ2-F1
#
_entry.id   AF-A0A349BPJ2-F1
#
_cell.length_a   1.000
_cell.length_b   1.000
_cell.length_c   1.000
_cell.angle_alpha   90.00
_cell.angle_beta   90.00
_cell.angle_gamma   90.00
#
_symmetry.space_group_name_H-M   'P 1'
#
loop_
_entity.id
_entity.type
_entity.pdbx_description
1 polymer ?
#
loop_
_entity_poly.entity_id
_entity_poly.type
_entity_poly.pdbx_seq_one_letter_code
_entity_poly.pdbx_strand_id
1 'polypeptide(L)'
;TIYVFLKVPISVLYRLIEKKEKGAFKQPVSEGDVNEVIDAVGFDFISQPVVKADYIRIKPEKVDLLNHKQRDYVIRIREFKSDTLLSNPEDFQNFETLSMVLVDYDFDGKVFDMDQVFWAEDLITVELKRKGVSSNARLEERVKDCEHLEIRIPEDRATDNMMVIFIDKYGNEKKQVIKKKDFR
;
A
#
# COMPACT_ATOMS: atom_id res chain seq x y z
N THR A 1 40.44 -9.70 5.88
CA THR A 1 39.19 -10.14 5.23
C THR A 1 38.20 -10.55 6.31
N ILE A 2 37.04 -9.89 6.37
CA ILE A 2 36.00 -10.22 7.35
C ILE A 2 35.09 -11.25 6.70
N TYR A 3 34.99 -12.44 7.30
CA TYR A 3 34.05 -13.47 6.88
C TYR A 3 32.85 -13.44 7.83
N VAL A 4 31.65 -13.36 7.27
CA VAL A 4 30.39 -13.48 8.01
C VAL A 4 29.72 -14.76 7.59
N PHE A 5 29.49 -15.67 8.53
CA PHE A 5 28.73 -16.90 8.31
C PHE A 5 27.25 -16.64 8.62
N LEU A 6 26.40 -16.68 7.59
CA LEU A 6 24.95 -16.59 7.75
C LEU A 6 24.39 -18.00 8.03
N LYS A 7 23.87 -18.23 9.23
CA LYS A 7 23.19 -19.48 9.58
C LYS A 7 21.73 -19.39 9.14
N VAL A 8 21.42 -19.92 7.96
CA VAL A 8 20.04 -20.03 7.45
C VAL A 8 19.51 -21.44 7.73
N PRO A 9 18.31 -21.62 8.32
CA PRO A 9 17.72 -22.94 8.51
C PRO A 9 17.54 -23.68 7.18
N ILE A 10 17.86 -24.98 7.17
CA ILE A 10 17.78 -25.83 5.98
C ILE A 10 16.37 -25.88 5.35
N SER A 11 15.32 -25.79 6.17
CA SER A 11 13.92 -25.75 5.68
C SER A 11 13.64 -24.54 4.79
N VAL A 12 14.28 -23.40 5.05
CA VAL A 12 14.17 -22.18 4.23
C VAL A 12 14.89 -22.37 2.89
N LEU A 13 16.08 -22.97 2.92
CA LEU A 13 16.85 -23.24 1.70
C LEU A 13 16.13 -24.21 0.76
N TYR A 14 15.55 -25.29 1.29
CA TYR A 14 14.80 -26.24 0.46
C TYR A 14 13.59 -25.59 -0.22
N ARG A 15 12.82 -24.75 0.50
CA ARG A 15 11.67 -24.05 -0.08
C ARG A 15 12.06 -23.08 -1.20
N LEU A 16 13.16 -22.34 -1.04
CA LEU A 16 13.68 -21.43 -2.07
C LEU A 16 14.13 -22.19 -3.34
N ILE A 17 14.70 -23.38 -3.17
CA ILE A 17 15.15 -24.23 -4.28
C ILE A 17 13.95 -24.87 -5.01
N GLU A 18 12.93 -25.32 -4.27
CA GLU A 18 11.75 -26.00 -4.82
C GLU A 18 10.83 -25.06 -5.61
N LYS A 19 10.57 -23.85 -5.11
CA LYS A 19 9.60 -22.94 -5.78
C LYS A 19 10.15 -22.27 -7.04
N LYS A 20 11.45 -22.37 -7.35
CA LYS A 20 12.15 -21.72 -8.50
C LYS A 20 11.97 -20.19 -8.61
N GLU A 21 11.23 -19.56 -7.70
CA GLU A 21 11.04 -18.13 -7.61
C GLU A 21 12.11 -17.52 -6.71
N LYS A 22 12.81 -16.52 -7.24
CA LYS A 22 13.79 -15.73 -6.48
C LYS A 22 13.05 -14.55 -5.86
N GLY A 23 12.62 -14.65 -4.60
CA GLY A 23 12.05 -13.51 -3.89
C GLY A 23 11.04 -13.87 -2.79
N ALA A 24 10.69 -12.87 -1.98
CA ALA A 24 9.64 -12.96 -0.97
C ALA A 24 8.28 -13.31 -1.59
N PHE A 25 7.49 -14.09 -0.85
CA PHE A 25 6.14 -14.49 -1.26
C PHE A 25 5.22 -13.29 -1.40
N LYS A 26 4.35 -13.32 -2.43
CA LYS A 26 3.52 -12.17 -2.79
C LYS A 26 2.41 -11.95 -1.75
N GLN A 27 2.29 -10.72 -1.27
CA GLN A 27 1.17 -10.25 -0.46
C GLN A 27 -0.09 -10.12 -1.32
N PRO A 28 -1.28 -10.35 -0.73
CA PRO A 28 -2.54 -10.28 -1.46
C PRO A 28 -2.78 -8.85 -1.92
N VAL A 29 -3.37 -8.68 -3.10
CA VAL A 29 -3.69 -7.36 -3.65
C VAL A 29 -5.19 -7.11 -3.74
N SER A 30 -5.99 -8.14 -3.41
CA SER A 30 -7.43 -8.11 -3.27
C SER A 30 -7.88 -9.04 -2.12
N GLU A 31 -9.13 -8.88 -1.66
CA GLU A 31 -9.72 -9.75 -0.63
C GLU A 31 -9.85 -11.22 -1.07
N GLY A 32 -10.00 -11.48 -2.38
CA GLY A 32 -10.08 -12.84 -2.94
C GLY A 32 -8.76 -13.61 -2.84
N ASP A 33 -7.64 -12.91 -2.73
CA ASP A 33 -6.29 -13.49 -2.76
C ASP A 33 -5.79 -13.90 -1.36
N VAL A 34 -6.60 -13.73 -0.31
CA VAL A 34 -6.20 -14.01 1.08
C VAL A 34 -5.74 -15.46 1.28
N ASN A 35 -6.30 -16.40 0.52
CA ASN A 35 -5.92 -17.82 0.61
C ASN A 35 -4.52 -18.12 0.02
N GLU A 36 -3.94 -17.23 -0.79
CA GLU A 36 -2.59 -17.39 -1.33
C GLU A 36 -1.49 -17.18 -0.27
N VAL A 37 -1.85 -16.61 0.90
CA VAL A 37 -0.92 -16.20 1.97
C VAL A 37 -0.59 -17.32 2.98
N ILE A 38 -1.29 -18.47 2.93
CA ILE A 38 -1.13 -19.59 3.89
C ILE A 38 0.33 -20.12 3.99
N ASP A 39 1.15 -19.87 2.98
CA ASP A 39 2.52 -20.35 2.84
C ASP A 39 3.62 -19.33 3.21
N ALA A 40 3.26 -18.12 3.66
CA ALA A 40 4.17 -16.99 3.86
C ALA A 40 5.05 -17.13 5.13
N VAL A 41 6.09 -17.97 5.04
CA VAL A 41 7.22 -17.93 5.99
C VAL A 41 8.49 -17.69 5.19
N GLY A 42 8.92 -16.43 5.14
CA GLY A 42 10.15 -15.99 4.49
C GLY A 42 10.94 -15.08 5.43
N PHE A 43 12.26 -15.27 5.45
CA PHE A 43 13.18 -14.29 6.04
C PHE A 43 13.51 -13.30 4.93
N ASP A 44 12.83 -12.17 4.92
CA ASP A 44 13.21 -11.05 4.06
C ASP A 44 13.69 -9.89 4.92
N PHE A 45 14.72 -9.20 4.45
CA PHE A 45 15.19 -7.99 5.10
C PHE A 45 14.20 -6.89 4.74
N ILE A 46 13.58 -6.28 5.74
CA ILE A 46 12.54 -5.26 5.54
C ILE A 46 13.18 -4.02 4.91
N SER A 47 12.84 -3.74 3.67
CA SER A 47 13.26 -2.54 2.93
C SER A 47 12.04 -1.66 2.69
N GLN A 48 12.02 -0.47 3.27
CA GLN A 48 10.83 0.38 3.20
C GLN A 48 10.56 0.86 1.76
N PRO A 49 9.34 0.71 1.24
CA PRO A 49 9.02 1.18 -0.10
C PRO A 49 9.15 2.71 -0.21
N VAL A 50 9.49 3.18 -1.40
CA VAL A 50 9.50 4.60 -1.73
C VAL A 50 8.06 5.06 -1.91
N VAL A 51 7.61 5.93 -1.01
CA VAL A 51 6.26 6.50 -1.02
C VAL A 51 6.33 8.02 -1.02
N LYS A 52 5.70 8.65 -2.01
CA LYS A 52 5.44 10.09 -2.07
C LYS A 52 3.94 10.33 -2.07
N ALA A 53 3.45 11.05 -1.08
CA ALA A 53 2.05 11.39 -0.94
C ALA A 53 1.85 12.87 -0.61
N ASP A 54 0.76 13.45 -1.10
CA ASP A 54 0.24 14.74 -0.65
C ASP A 54 -0.97 14.55 0.24
N TYR A 55 -1.20 15.54 1.09
CA TYR A 55 -2.33 15.58 2.01
C TYR A 55 -3.18 16.81 1.67
N ILE A 56 -4.39 16.59 1.19
CA ILE A 56 -5.28 17.65 0.70
C ILE A 56 -6.69 17.54 1.28
N ARG A 57 -7.39 18.66 1.40
CA ARG A 57 -8.81 18.70 1.80
C ARG A 57 -9.73 18.96 0.60
N ILE A 58 -10.48 17.95 0.19
CA ILE A 58 -11.41 18.06 -0.95
C ILE A 58 -12.85 17.76 -0.53
N LYS A 59 -13.80 18.09 -1.40
CA LYS A 59 -15.21 17.80 -1.15
C LYS A 59 -15.45 16.28 -1.12
N PRO A 60 -16.45 15.81 -0.35
CA PRO A 60 -16.87 14.43 -0.34
C PRO A 60 -17.16 13.91 -1.75
N GLU A 61 -16.85 12.64 -2.00
CA GLU A 61 -17.08 12.01 -3.30
C GLU A 61 -18.58 11.98 -3.64
N LYS A 62 -19.42 11.67 -2.65
CA LYS A 62 -20.88 11.72 -2.75
C LYS A 62 -21.40 12.86 -1.91
N VAL A 63 -21.72 13.97 -2.57
CA VAL A 63 -22.30 15.14 -1.92
C VAL A 63 -23.80 14.94 -1.73
N ASP A 64 -24.25 15.01 -0.49
CA ASP A 64 -25.63 15.01 -0.05
C ASP A 64 -25.95 16.31 0.72
N LEU A 65 -27.23 16.58 0.97
CA LEU A 65 -27.73 17.76 1.66
C LEU A 65 -27.09 17.96 3.04
N LEU A 66 -26.67 16.88 3.71
CA LEU A 66 -26.08 16.91 5.05
C LEU A 66 -24.56 17.11 5.05
N ASN A 67 -23.85 16.71 3.99
CA ASN A 67 -22.38 16.73 3.95
C ASN A 67 -21.79 17.79 2.99
N HIS A 68 -22.63 18.61 2.34
CA HIS A 68 -22.20 19.62 1.37
C HIS A 68 -21.17 20.66 1.88
N LYS A 69 -21.08 20.83 3.21
CA LYS A 69 -20.09 21.71 3.87
C LYS A 69 -18.84 20.97 4.37
N GLN A 70 -18.88 19.65 4.44
CA GLN A 70 -17.77 18.84 4.92
C GLN A 70 -16.65 18.80 3.86
N ARG A 71 -15.43 18.53 4.32
CA ARG A 71 -14.28 18.28 3.47
C ARG A 71 -13.51 17.07 3.97
N ASP A 72 -13.49 16.04 3.14
CA ASP A 72 -12.75 14.81 3.36
C ASP A 72 -11.25 15.10 3.37
N TYR A 73 -10.55 14.38 4.24
CA TYR A 73 -9.10 14.32 4.29
C TYR A 73 -8.64 13.30 3.26
N VAL A 74 -7.88 13.74 2.27
CA VAL A 74 -7.47 12.89 1.16
C VAL A 74 -5.97 12.76 1.12
N ILE A 75 -5.53 11.51 1.20
CA ILE A 75 -4.14 11.11 1.03
C ILE A 75 -3.97 10.75 -0.43
N ARG A 76 -3.29 11.62 -1.18
CA ARG A 76 -3.01 11.42 -2.60
C ARG A 76 -1.63 10.82 -2.76
N ILE A 77 -1.56 9.54 -3.07
CA ILE A 77 -0.30 8.85 -3.37
C ILE A 77 0.12 9.20 -4.80
N ARG A 78 1.23 9.91 -4.95
CA ARG A 78 1.82 10.23 -6.26
C ARG A 78 2.77 9.15 -6.75
N GLU A 79 3.54 8.58 -5.84
CA GLU A 79 4.53 7.56 -6.17
C GLU A 79 4.55 6.47 -5.10
N PHE A 80 4.49 5.22 -5.54
CA PHE A 80 4.73 4.04 -4.72
C PHE A 80 5.56 3.02 -5.49
N LYS A 81 6.74 2.69 -4.97
CA LYS A 81 7.64 1.69 -5.55
C LYS A 81 8.33 0.89 -4.45
N SER A 82 8.29 -0.44 -4.54
CA SER A 82 9.07 -1.31 -3.67
C SER A 82 10.56 -1.06 -3.80
N ASP A 83 11.25 -1.11 -2.67
CA ASP A 83 12.69 -1.25 -2.60
C ASP A 83 12.95 -2.65 -2.04
N THR A 84 13.58 -3.53 -2.80
CA THR A 84 13.84 -4.91 -2.37
C THR A 84 15.33 -5.19 -2.41
N LEU A 85 15.79 -6.23 -1.73
CA LEU A 85 17.22 -6.58 -1.75
C LEU A 85 17.77 -6.88 -3.16
N LEU A 86 16.91 -7.39 -4.05
CA LEU A 86 17.31 -7.87 -5.37
C LEU A 86 17.02 -6.87 -6.49
N SER A 87 16.09 -5.95 -6.25
CA SER A 87 15.58 -5.00 -7.26
C SER A 87 15.40 -3.63 -6.63
N ASN A 88 15.84 -2.61 -7.36
CA ASN A 88 15.71 -1.22 -6.95
C ASN A 88 14.32 -0.67 -7.31
N PRO A 89 13.88 0.42 -6.69
CA PRO A 89 12.61 1.09 -7.04
C PRO A 89 12.49 1.46 -8.52
N GLU A 90 13.59 1.76 -9.19
CA GLU A 90 13.62 2.13 -10.62
C GLU A 90 13.24 0.97 -11.55
N ASP A 91 13.36 -0.27 -11.09
CA ASP A 91 13.00 -1.47 -11.85
C ASP A 91 11.48 -1.68 -11.94
N PHE A 92 10.71 -0.99 -11.09
CA PHE A 92 9.27 -1.12 -10.98
C PHE A 92 8.53 0.08 -11.56
N GLN A 93 7.39 -0.20 -12.18
CA GLN A 93 6.46 0.85 -12.56
C GLN A 93 5.78 1.42 -11.30
N ASN A 94 5.32 2.67 -11.40
CA ASN A 94 4.65 3.33 -10.29
C ASN A 94 3.38 2.55 -9.88
N PHE A 95 3.14 2.33 -8.60
CA PHE A 95 2.04 1.54 -7.99
C PHE A 95 1.96 0.06 -8.38
N GLU A 96 2.81 -0.46 -9.27
CA GLU A 96 2.80 -1.87 -9.70
C GLU A 96 2.94 -2.82 -8.50
N THR A 97 3.73 -2.40 -7.53
CA THR A 97 4.09 -3.18 -6.35
C THR A 97 3.27 -2.83 -5.12
N LEU A 98 2.34 -1.88 -5.19
CA LEU A 98 1.42 -1.61 -4.08
C LEU A 98 0.50 -2.81 -3.89
N SER A 99 0.37 -3.27 -2.65
CA SER A 99 -0.56 -4.35 -2.28
C SER A 99 -1.78 -3.76 -1.59
N MET A 100 -1.57 -3.06 -0.47
CA MET A 100 -2.66 -2.48 0.30
C MET A 100 -2.18 -1.29 1.13
N VAL A 101 -3.13 -0.48 1.57
CA VAL A 101 -2.91 0.59 2.53
C VAL A 101 -3.85 0.40 3.71
N LEU A 102 -3.26 0.30 4.90
CA LEU A 102 -4.00 0.20 6.16
C LEU A 102 -4.10 1.58 6.79
N VAL A 103 -5.27 1.91 7.32
CA VAL A 103 -5.54 3.19 7.96
C VAL A 103 -6.13 2.97 9.34
N ASP A 104 -5.56 3.70 10.30
CA ASP A 104 -6.04 3.92 11.66
C ASP A 104 -6.42 5.40 11.76
N TYR A 105 -7.69 5.66 12.06
CA TYR A 105 -8.24 7.01 12.13
C TYR A 105 -7.98 7.72 13.46
N ASP A 106 -7.71 6.99 14.55
CA ASP A 106 -7.52 7.50 15.92
C ASP A 106 -6.25 6.95 16.57
N PHE A 107 -5.11 7.23 15.95
CA PHE A 107 -3.86 6.69 16.40
C PHE A 107 -3.41 7.34 17.71
N ASP A 108 -3.40 6.54 18.79
CA ASP A 108 -3.04 6.96 20.15
C ASP A 108 -1.53 7.20 20.36
N GLY A 109 -0.72 6.92 19.33
CA GLY A 109 0.74 7.02 19.38
C GLY A 109 1.46 5.77 19.86
N LYS A 110 0.73 4.70 20.20
CA LYS A 110 1.28 3.48 20.82
C LYS A 110 0.87 2.23 20.06
N VAL A 111 -0.42 2.02 19.84
CA VAL A 111 -0.97 0.81 19.23
C VAL A 111 -1.66 1.20 17.94
N PHE A 112 -1.37 0.46 16.88
CA PHE A 112 -2.08 0.60 15.62
C PHE A 112 -3.37 -0.20 15.71
N ASP A 113 -4.52 0.48 15.64
CA ASP A 113 -5.84 -0.14 15.54
C ASP A 113 -6.39 0.02 14.12
N MET A 114 -6.63 -1.10 13.44
CA MET A 114 -6.94 -1.08 12.02
C MET A 114 -8.42 -0.78 11.79
N ASP A 115 -8.74 0.43 11.35
CA ASP A 115 -10.11 0.82 10.99
C ASP A 115 -10.50 0.41 9.56
N GLN A 116 -9.58 0.60 8.61
CA GLN A 116 -9.89 0.39 7.20
C GLN A 116 -8.70 -0.13 6.39
N VAL A 117 -9.02 -1.01 5.44
CA VAL A 117 -8.10 -1.54 4.43
C VAL A 117 -8.48 -0.97 3.07
N PHE A 118 -7.49 -0.47 2.34
CA PHE A 118 -7.63 -0.05 0.95
C PHE A 118 -6.74 -0.92 0.07
N TRP A 119 -7.36 -1.82 -0.70
CA TRP A 119 -6.65 -2.68 -1.65
C TRP A 119 -6.15 -1.88 -2.86
N ALA A 120 -4.95 -2.22 -3.35
CA ALA A 120 -4.38 -1.55 -4.51
C ALA A 120 -5.29 -1.63 -5.74
N GLU A 121 -5.90 -2.80 -5.97
CA GLU A 121 -6.80 -3.00 -7.10
C GLU A 121 -8.03 -2.08 -7.05
N ASP A 122 -8.63 -1.91 -5.87
CA ASP A 122 -9.78 -1.02 -5.69
C ASP A 122 -9.39 0.43 -5.96
N LEU A 123 -8.25 0.88 -5.42
CA LEU A 123 -7.74 2.23 -5.62
C LEU A 123 -7.46 2.53 -7.10
N ILE A 124 -6.84 1.59 -7.80
CA ILE A 124 -6.57 1.68 -9.24
C ILE A 124 -7.89 1.73 -10.02
N THR A 125 -8.85 0.89 -9.65
CA THR A 125 -10.17 0.86 -10.29
C THR A 125 -10.91 2.20 -10.15
N VAL A 126 -10.86 2.81 -8.97
CA VAL A 126 -11.48 4.12 -8.72
C VAL A 126 -10.83 5.22 -9.57
N GLU A 127 -9.50 5.27 -9.65
CA GLU A 127 -8.81 6.27 -10.46
C GLU A 127 -9.08 6.08 -11.97
N LEU A 128 -9.09 4.84 -12.47
CA LEU A 128 -9.40 4.56 -13.87
C LEU A 128 -10.83 4.96 -14.23
N LYS A 129 -11.80 4.68 -13.35
CA LYS A 129 -13.19 5.13 -13.52
C LYS A 129 -13.28 6.65 -13.58
N ARG A 130 -12.53 7.37 -12.75
CA ARG A 130 -12.46 8.84 -12.77
C ARG A 130 -11.94 9.37 -14.10
N LYS A 131 -10.97 8.68 -14.72
CA LYS A 131 -10.46 9.02 -16.06
C LYS A 131 -11.37 8.55 -17.21
N GLY A 132 -12.44 7.82 -16.93
CA GLY A 132 -13.32 7.24 -17.95
C GLY A 132 -12.67 6.08 -18.73
N VAL A 133 -11.58 5.50 -18.21
CA VAL A 133 -10.89 4.37 -18.82
C VAL A 133 -11.46 3.08 -18.23
N SER A 134 -12.18 2.33 -19.06
CA SER A 134 -12.63 0.97 -18.71
C SER A 134 -11.71 -0.02 -19.40
N SER A 135 -10.78 -0.60 -18.65
CA SER A 135 -9.86 -1.62 -19.17
C SER A 135 -10.07 -2.94 -18.44
N ASN A 136 -10.26 -4.02 -19.21
CA ASN A 136 -10.27 -5.39 -18.71
C ASN A 136 -8.86 -6.01 -18.70
N ALA A 137 -7.82 -5.20 -18.89
CA ALA A 137 -6.43 -5.65 -18.86
C ALA A 137 -6.01 -6.12 -17.46
N ARG A 138 -4.88 -6.83 -17.37
CA ARG A 138 -4.31 -7.23 -16.08
C ARG A 138 -3.92 -5.99 -15.26
N LEU A 139 -3.88 -6.16 -13.93
CA LEU A 139 -3.57 -5.09 -12.99
C LEU A 139 -2.27 -4.36 -13.38
N GLU A 140 -1.22 -5.09 -13.77
CA GLU A 140 0.08 -4.49 -14.12
C GLU A 140 0.02 -3.51 -15.31
N GLU A 141 -0.90 -3.75 -16.25
CA GLU A 141 -1.08 -2.86 -17.41
C GLU A 141 -1.96 -1.66 -17.04
N ARG A 142 -3.00 -1.90 -16.24
CA ARG A 142 -3.95 -0.88 -15.76
C ARG A 142 -3.28 0.22 -14.96
N VAL A 143 -2.20 -0.11 -14.25
CA VAL A 143 -1.49 0.84 -13.40
C VAL A 143 -0.83 1.97 -14.21
N LYS A 144 -0.44 1.73 -15.46
CA LYS A 144 0.25 2.72 -16.32
C LYS A 144 -0.56 3.98 -16.57
N ASP A 145 -1.89 3.85 -16.59
CA ASP A 145 -2.80 4.96 -16.86
C ASP A 145 -3.13 5.77 -15.59
N CYS A 146 -2.68 5.31 -14.41
CA CYS A 146 -2.92 5.97 -13.12
C CYS A 146 -1.90 7.10 -12.88
N GLU A 147 -2.38 8.31 -12.62
CA GLU A 147 -1.52 9.44 -12.25
C GLU A 147 -1.25 9.49 -10.74
N HIS A 148 -2.29 9.28 -9.95
CA HIS A 148 -2.23 9.22 -8.49
C HIS A 148 -3.30 8.26 -7.98
N LEU A 149 -3.15 7.80 -6.75
CA LEU A 149 -4.19 7.07 -6.03
C LEU A 149 -4.71 7.93 -4.88
N GLU A 150 -6.03 7.95 -4.67
CA GLU A 150 -6.66 8.74 -3.60
C GLU A 150 -7.24 7.82 -2.54
N ILE A 151 -6.78 7.98 -1.30
CA ILE A 151 -7.42 7.40 -0.12
C ILE A 151 -8.21 8.52 0.55
N ARG A 152 -9.53 8.32 0.67
CA ARG A 152 -10.45 9.31 1.20
C ARG A 152 -10.87 8.93 2.60
N ILE A 153 -10.64 9.86 3.52
CA ILE A 153 -11.02 9.74 4.93
C ILE A 153 -12.12 10.77 5.19
N PRO A 154 -13.35 10.32 5.49
CA PRO A 154 -14.46 11.20 5.85
C PRO A 154 -14.11 12.10 7.04
N GLU A 155 -14.57 13.36 7.00
CA GLU A 155 -14.27 14.35 8.05
C GLU A 155 -14.75 13.95 9.44
N ASP A 156 -15.84 13.19 9.52
CA ASP A 156 -16.44 12.67 10.75
C ASP A 156 -15.61 11.55 11.41
N ARG A 157 -14.80 10.84 10.62
CA ARG A 157 -13.94 9.75 11.12
C ARG A 157 -12.52 10.20 11.42
N ALA A 158 -12.00 11.18 10.69
CA ALA A 158 -10.65 11.67 10.92
C ALA A 158 -10.50 12.26 12.33
N THR A 159 -9.49 11.81 13.08
CA THR A 159 -9.06 12.45 14.34
C THR A 159 -7.77 13.24 14.15
N ASP A 160 -7.21 13.80 15.22
CA ASP A 160 -6.02 14.67 15.15
C ASP A 160 -4.76 13.97 14.66
N ASN A 161 -4.59 12.68 15.00
CA ASN A 161 -3.49 11.83 14.53
C ASN A 161 -4.07 10.59 13.86
N MET A 162 -3.65 10.35 12.63
CA MET A 162 -4.00 9.17 11.86
C MET A 162 -2.72 8.43 11.52
N MET A 163 -2.76 7.10 11.52
CA MET A 163 -1.63 6.28 11.09
C MET A 163 -1.98 5.54 9.81
N VAL A 164 -1.06 5.59 8.86
CA VAL A 164 -1.20 4.96 7.55
C VAL A 164 -0.01 4.07 7.31
N ILE A 165 -0.28 2.81 6.95
CA ILE A 165 0.73 1.81 6.63
C ILE A 165 0.56 1.42 5.17
N PHE A 166 1.56 1.74 4.37
CA PHE A 166 1.61 1.30 2.98
C PHE A 166 2.36 -0.02 2.92
N ILE A 167 1.74 -1.04 2.33
CA ILE A 167 2.29 -2.39 2.23
C ILE A 167 2.49 -2.74 0.77
N ASP A 168 3.67 -3.26 0.44
CA ASP A 168 3.98 -3.74 -0.90
C ASP A 168 3.68 -5.22 -1.10
N LYS A 169 3.74 -5.67 -2.35
CA LYS A 169 3.56 -7.08 -2.73
C LYS A 169 4.61 -8.00 -2.12
N TYR A 170 5.70 -7.53 -1.54
CA TYR A 170 6.75 -8.36 -0.96
C TYR A 170 6.66 -8.44 0.58
N GLY A 171 5.72 -7.70 1.19
CA GLY A 171 5.52 -7.65 2.64
C GLY A 171 6.32 -6.54 3.33
N ASN A 172 6.97 -5.65 2.57
CA ASN A 172 7.59 -4.48 3.16
C ASN A 172 6.54 -3.42 3.46
N GLU A 173 6.72 -2.77 4.61
CA GLU A 173 5.81 -1.75 5.11
C GLU A 173 6.49 -0.39 5.25
N LYS A 174 5.75 0.67 4.93
CA LYS A 174 6.12 2.03 5.30
C LYS A 174 5.02 2.66 6.14
N LYS A 175 5.36 2.97 7.38
CA LYS A 175 4.48 3.60 8.37
C LYS A 175 4.61 5.12 8.30
N GLN A 176 3.49 5.82 8.30
CA GLN A 176 3.43 7.28 8.36
C GLN A 176 2.33 7.72 9.33
N VAL A 177 2.69 8.59 10.27
CA VAL A 177 1.73 9.25 11.15
C VAL A 177 1.44 10.62 10.54
N ILE A 178 0.17 10.89 10.27
CA ILE A 178 -0.29 12.09 9.59
C ILE A 178 -1.22 12.83 10.54
N LYS A 179 -1.08 14.14 10.65
CA LYS A 179 -1.93 14.98 11.49
C LYS A 179 -2.93 15.75 10.64
N LYS A 180 -4.09 16.10 11.19
CA LYS A 180 -5.08 16.94 10.47
C LYS A 180 -4.49 18.23 9.87
N LYS A 181 -3.55 18.84 10.59
CA LYS A 181 -2.86 20.06 10.16
C LYS A 181 -1.94 19.88 8.94
N ASP A 182 -1.58 18.65 8.61
CA ASP A 182 -0.70 18.35 7.47
C ASP A 182 -1.49 18.40 6.15
N PHE A 183 -2.83 18.28 6.22
CA PHE A 183 -3.72 18.41 5.07
C PHE A 183 -3.96 19.87 4.71
N ARG A 184 -3.66 20.23 3.45
CA ARG A 184 -3.79 21.59 2.92
C ARG A 184 -5.06 21.80 2.12
#